data_AF-A0AAD6ST82-F1
#
_entry.id   AF-A0AAD6ST82-F1
#
_cell.length_a   1.000
_cell.length_b   1.000
_cell.length_c   1.000
_cell.angle_alpha   90.00
_cell.angle_beta   90.00
_cell.angle_gamma   90.00
#
_symmetry.space_group_name_H-M   'P 1'
#
loop_
_entity.id
_entity.type
_entity.pdbx_description
1 polymer ?
#
loop_
_entity_poly.entity_id
_entity_poly.type
_entity_poly.pdbx_seq_one_letter_code
_entity_poly.pdbx_strand_id
1 'polypeptide(L)'
;MASSVHAIAPDGLINPVKSHPEAVVFAVAARDKERAGAFAKKHGIAKVYGSYQELISDPEIYAIYNPLPNGLHYEWAMKALAAGNHVLVEKPAANTPGAKIQAHDPHVP
;
A
#
# COMPACT_ATOMS: atom_id res chain seq x y z
N MET A 1 19.30 -4.53 -13.09
CA MET A 1 19.10 -3.49 -12.07
C MET A 1 17.73 -3.72 -11.43
N ALA A 2 17.68 -4.33 -10.24
CA ALA A 2 16.42 -4.54 -9.53
C ALA A 2 16.10 -3.24 -8.77
N SER A 3 15.25 -2.37 -9.33
CA SER A 3 14.72 -1.25 -8.56
C SER A 3 13.83 -1.84 -7.47
N SER A 4 14.25 -1.78 -6.21
CA SER A 4 13.39 -2.20 -5.10
C SER A 4 12.08 -1.43 -5.20
N VAL A 5 10.93 -2.12 -5.22
CA VAL A 5 9.59 -1.51 -5.32
C VAL A 5 9.34 -0.45 -4.21
N HIS A 6 10.10 -0.51 -3.11
CA HIS A 6 10.14 0.52 -2.08
C HIS A 6 10.62 1.90 -2.58
N ALA A 7 11.43 1.95 -3.63
CA ALA A 7 11.99 3.18 -4.18
C ALA A 7 10.99 3.92 -5.08
N ILE A 8 9.92 3.28 -5.55
CA ILE A 8 8.93 3.94 -6.42
C ILE A 8 7.88 4.71 -5.61
N ALA A 9 7.62 4.35 -4.35
CA ALA A 9 6.58 4.98 -3.55
C ALA A 9 6.67 6.53 -3.47
N PRO A 10 7.87 7.15 -3.36
CA PRO A 10 8.01 8.60 -3.44
C PRO A 10 7.41 9.21 -4.72
N ASP A 11 7.78 8.70 -5.89
CA ASP A 11 7.40 9.31 -7.17
C ASP A 11 6.05 8.79 -7.70
N GLY A 12 5.72 7.53 -7.40
CA GLY A 12 4.49 6.88 -7.83
C GLY A 12 3.26 7.26 -7.01
N LEU A 13 3.43 7.74 -5.76
CA LEU A 13 2.29 8.10 -4.91
C LEU A 13 2.54 9.33 -4.03
N ILE A 14 3.62 9.34 -3.25
CA ILE A 14 3.77 10.32 -2.16
C ILE A 14 3.90 11.75 -2.69
N ASN A 15 4.71 11.97 -3.72
CA ASN A 15 4.90 13.28 -4.31
C ASN A 15 3.64 13.75 -5.08
N PRO A 16 3.01 12.93 -5.95
CA PRO A 16 1.75 13.29 -6.59
C PRO A 16 0.61 13.64 -5.63
N VAL A 17 0.46 12.92 -4.51
CA VAL A 17 -0.61 13.19 -3.53
C VAL A 17 -0.50 14.60 -2.93
N LYS A 18 0.71 15.18 -2.83
CA LYS A 18 0.90 16.54 -2.28
C LYS A 18 0.19 17.64 -3.07
N SER A 19 -0.13 17.42 -4.35
CA SER A 19 -0.88 18.37 -5.16
C SER A 19 -2.40 18.16 -5.13
N HIS A 20 -2.90 17.19 -4.37
CA HIS A 20 -4.29 16.79 -4.30
C HIS A 20 -4.80 16.98 -2.86
N PRO A 21 -5.39 18.14 -2.51
CA PRO A 21 -5.78 18.47 -1.13
C PRO A 21 -6.82 17.51 -0.53
N GLU A 22 -7.55 16.77 -1.36
CA GLU A 22 -8.51 15.74 -0.98
C GLU A 22 -7.86 14.41 -0.58
N ALA A 23 -6.56 14.24 -0.80
CA ALA A 23 -5.82 13.02 -0.51
C ALA A 23 -4.63 13.26 0.43
N VAL A 24 -4.36 12.30 1.31
CA VAL A 24 -3.22 12.35 2.23
C VAL A 24 -2.57 10.98 2.35
N VAL A 25 -1.23 10.94 2.32
CA VAL A 25 -0.49 9.76 2.73
C VAL A 25 -0.45 9.73 4.25
N PHE A 26 -1.50 9.16 4.85
CA PHE A 26 -1.70 9.18 6.29
C PHE A 26 -0.71 8.28 7.05
N ALA A 27 -0.42 7.10 6.51
CA ALA A 27 0.36 6.10 7.20
C ALA A 27 1.27 5.27 6.29
N VAL A 28 2.26 4.60 6.90
CA VAL A 28 3.10 3.58 6.27
C VAL A 28 3.27 2.37 7.19
N ALA A 29 3.40 1.18 6.62
CA ALA A 29 3.68 -0.05 7.35
C ALA A 29 4.90 -0.75 6.79
N ALA A 30 5.76 -1.27 7.68
CA ALA A 30 6.79 -2.23 7.31
C ALA A 30 7.11 -3.14 8.48
N ARG A 31 7.64 -4.33 8.18
CA ARG A 31 8.12 -5.29 9.20
C ARG A 31 9.29 -4.73 10.02
N ASP A 32 10.05 -3.82 9.45
CA ASP A 32 11.13 -3.08 10.11
C ASP A 32 10.61 -1.70 10.50
N LYS A 33 10.30 -1.54 11.80
CA LYS A 33 9.71 -0.33 12.35
C LYS A 33 10.66 0.86 12.33
N GLU A 34 11.97 0.63 12.48
CA GLU A 34 12.97 1.71 12.43
C GLU A 34 13.06 2.29 11.02
N ARG A 35 13.16 1.41 10.02
CA ARG A 35 13.16 1.81 8.62
C ARG A 35 11.87 2.51 8.23
N ALA A 36 10.71 2.03 8.69
CA ALA A 36 9.43 2.68 8.44
C ALA A 36 9.35 4.06 9.09
N GLY A 37 9.86 4.20 10.32
CA GLY A 37 9.96 5.48 11.03
C GLY A 37 10.84 6.50 10.31
N ALA A 38 12.02 6.08 9.84
CA ALA A 38 12.89 6.94 9.06
C ALA A 38 12.24 7.39 7.74
N PHE A 39 11.54 6.48 7.06
CA PHE A 39 10.80 6.79 5.83
C PHE A 39 9.65 7.77 6.08
N ALA A 40 8.84 7.53 7.12
CA ALA A 40 7.75 8.41 7.49
C ALA A 40 8.23 9.82 7.83
N LYS A 41 9.29 9.94 8.63
CA LYS A 41 9.92 11.22 8.95
C LYS A 41 10.41 11.96 7.71
N LYS A 42 11.07 11.26 6.79
CA LYS A 42 11.58 11.84 5.53
C LYS A 42 10.45 12.40 4.66
N HIS A 43 9.29 11.76 4.66
CA HIS A 43 8.19 12.07 3.75
C HIS A 43 7.01 12.80 4.40
N GLY A 44 7.07 13.08 5.71
CA GLY A 44 6.01 13.78 6.44
C GLY A 44 4.76 12.93 6.68
N ILE A 45 4.92 11.60 6.80
CA ILE A 45 3.81 10.66 7.02
C ILE A 45 3.52 10.59 8.53
N ALA A 46 2.25 10.75 8.91
CA ALA A 46 1.86 10.94 10.31
C ALA A 46 1.98 9.66 11.15
N LYS A 47 1.70 8.49 10.57
CA LYS A 47 1.53 7.24 11.32
C LYS A 47 2.40 6.11 10.76
N VAL A 48 2.92 5.27 11.65
CA VAL A 48 3.78 4.13 11.32
C VAL A 48 3.27 2.88 12.03
N TYR A 49 3.04 1.81 11.26
CA TYR A 49 2.67 0.50 11.80
C TYR A 49 3.80 -0.51 11.68
N GLY A 50 3.85 -1.45 12.63
CA GLY A 50 4.85 -2.53 12.64
C GLY A 50 4.44 -3.73 11.79
N SER A 51 3.18 -3.77 11.35
CA SER A 51 2.67 -4.83 10.46
C SER A 51 1.69 -4.27 9.44
N TYR A 52 1.55 -4.98 8.31
CA TYR A 52 0.57 -4.62 7.28
C TYR A 52 -0.86 -4.84 7.77
N GLN A 53 -1.08 -5.82 8.66
CA GLN A 53 -2.39 -6.10 9.23
C GLN A 53 -2.87 -4.95 10.13
N GLU A 54 -1.99 -4.37 10.96
CA GLU A 54 -2.32 -3.19 11.76
C GLU A 54 -2.79 -2.01 10.90
N LEU A 55 -2.13 -1.77 9.76
CA LEU A 55 -2.52 -0.72 8.82
C LEU A 55 -3.87 -1.02 8.16
N ILE A 56 -4.09 -2.26 7.71
CA ILE A 56 -5.35 -2.69 7.07
C ILE A 56 -6.54 -2.58 8.04
N SER A 57 -6.31 -2.87 9.32
CA SER A 57 -7.36 -2.85 10.35
C SER A 57 -7.68 -1.45 10.87
N ASP A 58 -7.00 -0.41 10.40
CA ASP A 58 -7.25 0.96 10.85
C ASP A 58 -8.44 1.59 10.09
N PRO A 59 -9.52 2.00 10.78
CA PRO A 59 -10.70 2.59 10.14
C PRO A 59 -10.45 3.97 9.52
N GLU A 60 -9.32 4.62 9.82
CA GLU A 60 -8.90 5.88 9.19
C GLU A 60 -8.25 5.66 7.81
N ILE A 61 -7.98 4.40 7.42
CA ILE A 61 -7.38 4.04 6.14
C ILE A 61 -8.45 3.68 5.12
N TYR A 62 -8.63 4.52 4.11
CA TYR A 62 -9.63 4.29 3.06
C TYR A 62 -9.09 3.53 1.84
N ALA A 63 -7.83 3.76 1.50
CA ALA A 63 -7.18 3.16 0.34
C ALA A 63 -5.75 2.73 0.67
N ILE A 64 -5.31 1.64 0.04
CA ILE A 64 -4.00 1.03 0.23
C ILE A 64 -3.25 0.98 -1.10
N TYR A 65 -2.07 1.59 -1.12
CA TYR A 65 -1.08 1.39 -2.16
C TYR A 65 -0.12 0.28 -1.74
N ASN A 66 -0.03 -0.78 -2.54
CA ASN A 66 0.77 -1.97 -2.27
C ASN A 66 1.98 -2.07 -3.22
N PRO A 67 3.14 -1.50 -2.83
CA PRO A 67 4.42 -1.64 -3.54
C PRO A 67 5.27 -2.78 -2.95
N LEU A 68 4.67 -3.84 -2.40
CA LEU A 68 5.43 -4.95 -1.84
C LEU A 68 6.11 -5.79 -2.95
N PRO A 69 7.00 -6.73 -2.62
CA PRO A 69 7.45 -7.71 -3.61
C PRO A 69 6.27 -8.53 -4.17
N ASN A 70 6.33 -8.89 -5.45
CA ASN A 70 5.23 -9.57 -6.18
C ASN A 70 4.62 -10.77 -5.46
N GLY A 71 5.42 -11.56 -4.74
CA GLY A 71 4.92 -12.71 -3.98
C GLY A 71 4.00 -12.36 -2.81
N LEU A 72 3.98 -11.09 -2.39
CA LEU A 72 3.16 -10.56 -1.30
C LEU A 72 1.96 -9.74 -1.81
N HIS A 73 1.90 -9.41 -3.11
CA HIS A 73 0.81 -8.60 -3.65
C HIS A 73 -0.56 -9.21 -3.40
N TYR A 74 -0.74 -10.48 -3.78
CA TYR A 74 -2.03 -11.17 -3.68
C TYR A 74 -2.53 -11.23 -2.24
N GLU A 75 -1.71 -11.73 -1.31
CA GLU A 75 -2.10 -11.89 0.10
C GLU A 75 -2.58 -10.58 0.71
N TRP A 76 -1.79 -9.51 0.57
CA TRP A 76 -2.10 -8.24 1.23
C TRP A 76 -3.16 -7.43 0.49
N ALA A 77 -3.25 -7.55 -0.83
CA ALA A 77 -4.35 -6.95 -1.59
C ALA A 77 -5.69 -7.59 -1.20
N MET A 78 -5.76 -8.92 -1.13
CA MET A 78 -7.00 -9.60 -0.76
C MET A 78 -7.42 -9.32 0.69
N LYS A 79 -6.47 -9.26 1.63
CA LYS A 79 -6.76 -8.86 3.01
C LYS A 79 -7.30 -7.43 3.12
N ALA A 80 -6.71 -6.50 2.37
CA ALA A 80 -7.18 -5.11 2.31
C ALA A 80 -8.58 -4.99 1.68
N LEU A 81 -8.82 -5.66 0.56
CA LEU A 81 -10.13 -5.71 -0.08
C LEU A 81 -11.20 -6.31 0.85
N ALA A 82 -10.87 -7.40 1.57
CA ALA A 82 -11.77 -8.03 2.53
C ALA A 82 -12.07 -7.13 3.74
N ALA A 83 -11.17 -6.22 4.10
CA ALA A 83 -11.38 -5.20 5.13
C ALA A 83 -12.17 -3.98 4.62
N GLY A 84 -12.51 -3.93 3.33
CA GLY A 84 -13.26 -2.85 2.70
C GLY A 84 -12.40 -1.69 2.18
N ASN A 85 -11.06 -1.81 2.19
CA ASN A 85 -10.20 -0.78 1.63
C ASN A 85 -10.20 -0.84 0.09
N HIS A 86 -10.09 0.33 -0.56
CA HIS A 86 -9.69 0.38 -1.97
C HIS A 86 -8.22 -0.01 -2.12
N VAL A 87 -7.85 -0.75 -3.15
CA VAL A 87 -6.47 -1.25 -3.31
C VAL A 87 -5.89 -0.91 -4.68
N LEU A 88 -4.73 -0.25 -4.67
CA LEU A 88 -3.84 -0.09 -5.82
C LEU A 88 -2.63 -0.99 -5.63
N VAL A 89 -2.36 -1.87 -6.59
CA VAL A 89 -1.23 -2.80 -6.54
C VAL A 89 -0.21 -2.45 -7.62
N GLU A 90 1.07 -2.38 -7.24
CA GLU A 90 2.14 -2.12 -8.19
C GLU A 90 2.35 -3.26 -9.19
N LYS A 91 2.92 -2.91 -10.34
CA LYS A 91 3.21 -3.90 -11.37
C LYS A 91 4.51 -4.68 -11.08
N PRO A 92 4.60 -5.95 -11.52
CA PRO A 92 3.49 -6.77 -11.98
C PRO A 92 2.61 -7.20 -10.79
N ALA A 93 1.30 -7.18 -10.99
CA ALA A 93 0.32 -7.45 -9.94
C ALA A 93 0.48 -8.85 -9.31
N ALA A 94 1.04 -9.82 -10.04
CA ALA A 94 1.38 -11.14 -9.51
C ALA A 94 2.61 -11.74 -10.24
N ASN A 95 3.17 -12.79 -9.65
CA ASN A 95 4.35 -13.50 -10.17
C ASN A 95 4.02 -14.69 -11.10
N THR A 96 2.74 -15.08 -11.24
CA THR A 96 2.29 -16.21 -12.07
C THR A 96 0.92 -15.92 -12.69
N PRO A 97 0.60 -16.45 -13.89
CA PRO A 97 -0.68 -16.17 -14.59
C PRO A 97 -1.96 -16.61 -13.83
N GLY A 98 -1.85 -17.48 -12.83
CA GLY A 98 -2.98 -17.99 -12.04
C GLY A 98 -3.35 -17.13 -10.83
N ALA A 99 -2.44 -16.28 -10.35
CA ALA A 99 -2.71 -15.35 -9.26
C ALA A 99 -3.41 -14.10 -9.82
N LYS A 100 -4.73 -14.18 -9.94
CA LYS A 100 -5.57 -13.08 -10.41
C LYS A 100 -5.98 -12.22 -9.21
N ILE A 101 -5.59 -10.95 -9.21
CA ILE A 101 -6.23 -9.94 -8.37
C ILE A 101 -7.46 -9.50 -9.16
N GLN A 102 -8.62 -10.10 -8.86
CA GLN A 102 -9.89 -9.62 -9.41
C GLN A 102 -10.26 -8.34 -8.67
N ALA A 103 -10.56 -7.28 -9.42
CA ALA A 103 -11.16 -6.08 -8.87
C ALA A 103 -12.53 -6.49 -8.31
N HIS A 104 -12.63 -6.54 -6.98
CA HIS A 104 -13.91 -6.68 -6.30
C HIS A 104 -14.49 -5.28 -6.13
N ASP A 105 -15.50 -4.93 -6.92
CA ASP A 105 -16.31 -3.74 -6.67
C ASP A 105 -17.39 -4.12 -5.64
N PRO A 106 -17.32 -3.64 -4.39
CA PRO A 106 -18.33 -3.94 -3.38
C PRO A 106 -19.71 -3.36 -3.69
N HIS A 107 -19.87 -2.56 -4.77
CA HIS A 107 -21.13 -1.97 -5.21
C HIS A 107 -21.73 -2.61 -6.47
N VAL A 108 -21.11 -3.64 -7.03
CA VAL A 108 -21.64 -4.38 -8.18
C VAL A 108 -21.92 -5.83 -7.74
N PRO A 109 -23.19 -6.27 -7.74
CA PRO A 109 -23.57 -7.62 -7.32
C PRO A 109 -23.08 -8.72 -8.27
#